data_AF-K1SBD5-F1
#
_entry.id   AF-K1SBD5-F1
#
_cell.length_a   1.000
_cell.length_b   1.000
_cell.length_c   1.000
_cell.angle_alpha   90.00
_cell.angle_beta   90.00
_cell.angle_gamma   90.00
#
_symmetry.space_group_name_H-M   'P 1'
#
loop_
_entity.id
_entity.type
_entity.pdbx_description
1 polymer ?
#
loop_
_entity_poly.entity_id
_entity_poly.type
_entity_poly.pdbx_seq_one_letter_code
_entity_poly.pdbx_strand_id
1 'polypeptide(L)'
;KTILGMRTDVLDCCPKAEGMIMLIRSMSPQVVAVDEIGTAEDIHAIEYAMQCGCKLIASVHGMDMEEAARKPVLGEMIRRKMFERYIVLGNDGHPGKVKEIYDERGSVLCRK
;
A
#
# COMPACT_ATOMS: atom_id res chain seq x y z
N LYS A 1 -6.54 -17.83 -23.30
CA LYS A 1 -7.51 -18.01 -22.19
C LYS A 1 -6.71 -18.25 -20.92
N THR A 2 -6.18 -17.19 -20.31
CA THR A 2 -5.35 -17.32 -19.10
C THR A 2 -6.28 -17.23 -17.90
N ILE A 3 -6.63 -18.39 -17.35
CA ILE A 3 -7.51 -18.50 -16.18
C ILE A 3 -6.63 -18.45 -14.93
N LEU A 4 -6.65 -17.33 -14.20
CA LEU A 4 -5.97 -17.16 -12.90
C LEU A 4 -6.58 -18.07 -11.81
N GLY A 5 -7.86 -18.43 -11.95
CA GLY A 5 -8.58 -19.32 -11.02
C GLY A 5 -10.09 -19.04 -11.00
N MET A 6 -10.87 -19.89 -10.32
CA MET A 6 -12.33 -19.73 -10.21
C MET A 6 -12.79 -18.61 -9.27
N ARG A 7 -11.87 -18.01 -8.52
CA ARG A 7 -12.12 -16.93 -7.54
C ARG A 7 -11.26 -15.72 -7.84
N THR A 8 -11.08 -15.44 -9.12
CA THR A 8 -10.25 -14.34 -9.58
C THR A 8 -10.95 -13.62 -10.70
N ASP A 9 -11.39 -12.41 -10.38
CA ASP A 9 -11.81 -11.44 -11.38
C ASP A 9 -10.57 -10.67 -11.85
N VAL A 10 -10.48 -10.45 -13.16
CA VAL A 10 -9.41 -9.67 -13.78
C VAL A 10 -10.03 -8.40 -14.33
N LEU A 11 -9.55 -7.27 -13.84
CA LEU A 11 -9.86 -5.96 -14.38
C LEU A 11 -8.65 -5.49 -15.20
N ASP A 12 -8.85 -5.32 -16.50
CA ASP A 12 -7.80 -4.91 -17.45
C ASP A 12 -8.15 -3.54 -18.06
N CYS A 13 -7.13 -2.79 -18.50
CA CYS A 13 -7.25 -1.47 -19.11
C CYS A 13 -7.99 -0.42 -18.25
N CYS A 14 -7.95 -0.57 -16.92
CA CYS A 14 -8.55 0.37 -15.97
C CYS A 14 -7.44 1.11 -15.20
N PRO A 15 -7.56 2.44 -15.01
CA PRO A 15 -6.69 3.17 -14.10
C PRO A 15 -6.73 2.55 -12.70
N LYS A 16 -5.57 2.44 -12.06
CA LYS A 16 -5.41 1.80 -10.74
C LYS A 16 -6.37 2.36 -9.68
N ALA A 17 -6.51 3.69 -9.61
CA ALA A 17 -7.41 4.35 -8.67
C ALA A 17 -8.89 3.99 -8.88
N GLU A 18 -9.35 4.00 -10.14
CA GLU A 18 -10.71 3.61 -10.50
C GLU A 18 -10.97 2.13 -10.20
N GLY A 19 -10.01 1.26 -10.54
CA GLY A 19 -10.09 -0.16 -10.28
C GLY A 19 -10.20 -0.49 -8.79
N MET A 20 -9.45 0.22 -7.94
CA MET A 20 -9.58 0.09 -6.48
C MET A 20 -10.99 0.47 -6.01
N ILE A 21 -11.51 1.62 -6.44
CA ILE A 21 -12.86 2.08 -6.04
C ILE A 21 -13.93 1.09 -6.52
N MET A 22 -13.85 0.61 -7.75
CA MET A 22 -14.77 -0.40 -8.29
C MET A 22 -14.74 -1.68 -7.45
N LEU A 23 -13.55 -2.19 -7.14
CA LEU A 23 -13.38 -3.39 -6.34
C LEU A 23 -13.96 -3.23 -4.93
N ILE A 24 -13.72 -2.08 -4.28
CA ILE A 24 -14.26 -1.79 -2.95
C ILE A 24 -15.79 -1.77 -2.97
N ARG A 25 -16.38 -1.10 -3.97
CA ARG A 25 -17.84 -0.92 -4.08
C ARG A 25 -18.59 -2.19 -4.45
N SER A 26 -18.00 -3.02 -5.31
CA SER A 26 -18.69 -4.18 -5.87
C SER A 26 -18.47 -5.45 -5.05
N MET A 27 -17.32 -5.57 -4.36
CA MET A 27 -16.93 -6.81 -3.69
C MET A 27 -16.83 -6.69 -2.17
N SER A 28 -16.86 -5.46 -1.62
CA SER A 28 -16.73 -5.20 -0.18
C SER A 28 -15.60 -6.03 0.47
N PRO A 29 -14.35 -5.90 -0.03
CA PRO A 29 -13.24 -6.74 0.40
C PRO A 29 -12.86 -6.45 1.85
N GLN A 30 -12.37 -7.48 2.55
CA GLN A 30 -11.80 -7.31 3.89
C GLN A 30 -10.40 -6.69 3.84
N VAL A 31 -9.62 -7.06 2.82
CA VAL A 31 -8.24 -6.60 2.62
C VAL A 31 -8.05 -6.25 1.15
N VAL A 32 -7.41 -5.11 0.89
CA VAL A 32 -6.95 -4.69 -0.43
C VAL A 32 -5.43 -4.63 -0.41
N ALA A 33 -4.78 -5.29 -1.35
CA ALA A 33 -3.34 -5.21 -1.56
C ALA A 33 -3.08 -4.40 -2.82
N VAL A 34 -2.24 -3.37 -2.72
CA VAL A 34 -1.96 -2.42 -3.79
C VAL A 34 -0.48 -2.37 -4.05
N ASP A 35 -0.08 -2.57 -5.29
CA ASP A 35 1.32 -2.42 -5.67
C ASP A 35 1.66 -0.96 -5.98
N GLU A 36 2.86 -0.53 -5.60
CA GLU A 36 3.52 0.73 -5.93
C GLU A 36 2.61 1.97 -5.89
N ILE A 37 2.39 2.53 -4.70
CA ILE A 37 1.71 3.83 -4.57
C ILE A 37 2.63 4.94 -5.06
N GLY A 38 2.16 5.77 -6.00
CA GLY A 38 2.97 6.86 -6.55
C GLY A 38 2.21 8.11 -7.00
N THR A 39 0.88 8.06 -7.09
CA THR A 39 0.07 9.15 -7.66
C THR A 39 -0.89 9.74 -6.63
N ALA A 40 -1.39 10.95 -6.87
CA ALA A 40 -2.38 11.58 -5.98
C ALA A 40 -3.74 10.86 -6.07
N GLU A 41 -4.06 10.32 -7.25
CA GLU A 41 -5.24 9.52 -7.51
C GLU A 41 -5.24 8.23 -6.69
N ASP A 42 -4.07 7.60 -6.51
CA ASP A 42 -3.92 6.44 -5.61
C ASP A 42 -4.30 6.81 -4.17
N ILE A 43 -3.83 7.96 -3.66
CA ILE A 43 -4.14 8.43 -2.30
C ILE A 43 -5.65 8.56 -2.13
N HIS A 44 -6.34 9.18 -3.10
CA HIS A 44 -7.79 9.35 -3.05
C HIS A 44 -8.54 8.02 -2.93
N ALA A 45 -8.16 7.03 -3.74
CA ALA A 45 -8.78 5.70 -3.69
C ALA A 45 -8.44 4.93 -2.40
N ILE A 46 -7.24 5.14 -1.85
CA ILE A 46 -6.84 4.58 -0.55
C ILE A 46 -7.66 5.17 0.58
N GLU A 47 -7.87 6.50 0.60
CA GLU A 47 -8.73 7.15 1.59
C GLU A 47 -10.15 6.59 1.55
N TYR A 48 -10.68 6.38 0.35
CA TYR A 48 -11.98 5.74 0.16
C TYR A 48 -12.01 4.34 0.79
N ALA A 49 -10.98 3.52 0.55
CA ALA A 49 -10.84 2.20 1.15
C ALA A 49 -10.84 2.24 2.68
N MET A 50 -10.11 3.19 3.27
CA MET A 50 -10.04 3.37 4.72
C MET A 50 -11.41 3.75 5.32
N GLN A 51 -12.16 4.62 4.67
CA GLN A 51 -13.50 5.04 5.11
C GLN A 51 -14.52 3.89 5.05
N CYS A 52 -14.34 2.95 4.12
CA CYS A 52 -15.18 1.76 4.01
C CYS A 52 -14.82 0.64 5.01
N GLY A 53 -13.79 0.83 5.85
CA GLY A 53 -13.33 -0.16 6.82
C GLY A 53 -12.49 -1.29 6.21
N CYS A 54 -12.04 -1.15 4.96
CA CYS A 54 -11.15 -2.11 4.33
C CYS A 54 -9.72 -1.95 4.90
N LYS A 55 -9.03 -3.06 5.16
CA LYS A 55 -7.61 -3.04 5.51
C LYS A 55 -6.77 -2.95 4.25
N LEU A 56 -5.72 -2.14 4.27
CA LEU A 56 -4.86 -1.92 3.11
C LEU A 56 -3.45 -2.42 3.37
N ILE A 57 -2.88 -3.11 2.39
CA ILE A 57 -1.46 -3.42 2.31
C ILE A 57 -0.94 -2.76 1.04
N ALA A 58 0.14 -2.00 1.13
CA ALA A 58 0.71 -1.37 -0.05
C ALA A 58 2.22 -1.39 -0.06
N SER A 59 2.78 -1.44 -1.27
CA SER A 59 4.21 -1.27 -1.51
C SER A 59 4.49 0.14 -2.01
N VAL A 60 5.69 0.63 -1.71
CA VAL A 60 6.21 1.89 -2.22
C VAL A 60 7.72 1.80 -2.36
N HIS A 61 8.28 2.44 -3.38
CA HIS A 61 9.72 2.51 -3.55
C HIS A 61 10.33 3.59 -2.66
N GLY A 62 11.29 3.20 -1.82
CA GLY A 62 12.12 4.06 -1.00
C GLY A 62 13.22 3.24 -0.33
N MET A 63 14.38 3.86 -0.07
CA MET A 63 15.49 3.18 0.60
C MET A 63 15.27 3.06 2.11
N ASP A 64 14.66 4.07 2.72
CA ASP A 64 14.40 4.14 4.15
C ASP A 64 13.16 5.02 4.47
N MET A 65 12.78 5.08 5.74
CA MET A 65 11.65 5.89 6.20
C MET A 65 11.88 7.41 6.08
N GLU A 66 13.13 7.88 6.07
CA GLU A 66 13.45 9.31 5.98
C GLU A 66 13.30 9.82 4.54
N GLU A 67 13.77 9.06 3.56
CA GLU A 67 13.48 9.28 2.15
C GLU A 67 11.98 9.18 1.87
N ALA A 68 11.32 8.17 2.44
CA ALA A 68 9.87 7.99 2.31
C ALA A 68 9.09 9.23 2.79
N ALA A 69 9.45 9.78 3.95
CA ALA A 69 8.83 10.98 4.51
C ALA A 69 9.08 12.25 3.69
N ARG A 70 10.19 12.32 2.92
CA ARG A 70 10.50 13.46 2.05
C ARG A 70 9.73 13.45 0.73
N LYS A 71 9.23 12.30 0.27
CA LYS A 71 8.45 12.21 -0.96
C LYS A 71 7.09 12.90 -0.77
N PRO A 72 6.61 13.73 -1.70
CA PRO A 72 5.36 14.49 -1.52
C PRO A 72 4.16 13.61 -1.16
N VAL A 73 3.91 12.55 -1.95
CA VAL A 73 2.78 11.62 -1.79
C VAL A 73 2.92 10.82 -0.49
N LEU A 74 4.07 10.18 -0.28
CA LEU A 74 4.28 9.29 0.87
C LEU A 74 4.42 10.04 2.19
N GLY A 75 5.10 11.20 2.18
CA GLY A 75 5.17 12.10 3.33
C GLY A 75 3.81 12.63 3.75
N GLU A 76 2.90 12.89 2.81
CA GLU A 76 1.51 13.21 3.14
C GLU A 76 0.80 12.05 3.84
N MET A 77 0.90 10.83 3.30
CA MET A 77 0.31 9.63 3.90
C MET A 77 0.82 9.36 5.32
N ILE A 78 2.13 9.55 5.55
CA ILE A 78 2.76 9.41 6.86
C ILE A 78 2.25 10.49 7.82
N ARG A 79 2.23 11.77 7.42
CA ARG A 79 1.72 12.87 8.26
C ARG A 79 0.26 12.68 8.66
N ARG A 80 -0.55 12.15 7.75
CA ARG A 80 -1.96 11.84 7.97
C ARG A 80 -2.19 10.52 8.71
N LYS A 81 -1.10 9.79 9.03
CA LYS A 81 -1.12 8.50 9.74
C LYS A 81 -2.06 7.49 9.06
N MET A 82 -2.00 7.44 7.74
CA MET A 82 -2.88 6.59 6.93
C MET A 82 -2.58 5.10 7.10
N PHE A 83 -1.34 4.76 7.47
CA PHE A 83 -0.92 3.38 7.75
C PHE A 83 -0.51 3.20 9.21
N GLU A 84 -0.93 2.08 9.78
CA GLU A 84 -0.60 1.67 11.15
C GLU A 84 0.82 1.10 11.28
N ARG A 85 1.41 0.64 10.18
CA ARG A 85 2.71 -0.03 10.16
C ARG A 85 3.46 0.21 8.86
N TYR A 86 4.74 0.51 8.99
CA TYR A 86 5.67 0.57 7.87
C TYR A 86 6.73 -0.50 8.03
N ILE A 87 7.01 -1.23 6.96
CA ILE A 87 7.98 -2.33 6.94
C ILE A 87 9.01 -2.01 5.87
N VAL A 88 10.25 -1.75 6.28
CA VAL A 88 11.36 -1.52 5.36
C VAL A 88 11.99 -2.87 5.02
N LEU A 89 12.00 -3.18 3.72
CA LEU A 89 12.58 -4.39 3.18
C LEU A 89 13.94 -4.08 2.56
N GLY A 90 14.91 -4.95 2.81
CA GLY A 90 16.23 -4.91 2.21
C GLY A 90 16.51 -6.10 1.30
N ASN A 91 17.71 -6.07 0.71
CA ASN A 91 18.23 -7.10 -0.17
C ASN A 91 19.57 -7.70 0.32
N ASP A 92 19.94 -7.45 1.58
CA ASP A 92 21.19 -7.97 2.16
C ASP A 92 21.13 -9.51 2.23
N GLY A 93 21.76 -10.19 1.27
CA GLY A 93 21.76 -11.64 1.13
C GLY A 93 20.62 -12.18 0.25
N HIS A 94 19.38 -11.80 0.51
CA HIS A 94 18.22 -12.13 -0.34
C HIS A 94 17.17 -11.00 -0.31
N PRO A 95 16.42 -10.77 -1.41
CA PRO A 95 15.36 -9.77 -1.45
C PRO A 95 14.23 -10.11 -0.48
N GLY A 96 13.66 -9.07 0.15
CA GLY A 96 12.52 -9.21 1.06
C GLY A 96 12.90 -9.41 2.53
N LYS A 97 14.19 -9.30 2.88
CA LYS A 97 14.62 -9.33 4.28
C LYS A 97 14.08 -8.10 5.01
N VAL A 98 13.27 -8.30 6.05
CA VAL A 98 12.80 -7.19 6.90
C VAL A 98 14.00 -6.56 7.62
N LYS A 99 14.27 -5.28 7.34
CA LYS A 99 15.31 -4.49 8.01
C LYS A 99 14.75 -3.79 9.25
N GLU A 100 13.66 -3.06 9.07
CA GLU A 100 13.07 -2.22 10.11
C GLU A 100 11.54 -2.24 10.05
N ILE A 101 10.92 -2.12 11.23
CA ILE A 101 9.47 -2.02 11.39
C ILE A 101 9.17 -0.77 12.20
N TYR A 102 8.23 0.05 11.71
CA TYR A 102 7.81 1.30 12.33
C TYR A 102 6.32 1.30 12.64
N ASP A 103 5.92 2.10 13.62
CA ASP A 103 4.52 2.39 13.96
C ASP A 103 3.90 3.47 13.05
N GLU A 104 2.66 3.86 13.33
CA GLU A 104 1.93 4.87 12.55
C GLU A 104 2.56 6.27 12.59
N ARG A 105 3.45 6.51 13.56
CA ARG A 105 4.16 7.78 13.78
C ARG A 105 5.54 7.79 13.15
N GLY A 106 5.98 6.67 12.56
CA GLY A 106 7.34 6.50 12.07
C GLY A 106 8.36 6.23 13.19
N SER A 107 7.91 5.81 14.38
CA SER A 107 8.81 5.38 15.46
C SER A 107 9.22 3.93 15.25
N VAL A 108 10.49 3.60 15.49
CA VAL A 108 11.02 2.24 15.32
C VAL A 108 10.44 1.31 16.39
N LEU A 109 9.80 0.22 15.95
CA LEU A 109 9.34 -0.87 16.80
C LEU A 109 10.35 -2.02 16.86
N CYS A 110 11.00 -2.32 15.74
CA CYS A 110 11.95 -3.43 15.63
C CYS A 110 12.99 -3.16 14.54
N ARG A 111 14.23 -3.61 14.76
CA ARG A 111 15.33 -3.63 13.80
C ARG A 111 15.93 -5.05 13.77
N LYS A 112 16.13 -5.62 12.58
CA LYS A 112 16.61 -7.00 12.37
C LYS A 112 17.87 -7.07 11.52
#